data_AF-A0A7Y7C534-F1
#
_entry.id   AF-A0A7Y7C534-F1
#
_cell.length_a   1.000
_cell.length_b   1.000
_cell.length_c   1.000
_cell.angle_alpha   90.00
_cell.angle_beta   90.00
_cell.angle_gamma   90.00
#
_symmetry.space_group_name_H-M   'P 1'
#
loop_
_entity.id
_entity.type
_entity.pdbx_description
1 polymer ?
#
loop_
_entity_poly.entity_id
_entity_poly.type
_entity_poly.pdbx_seq_one_letter_code
_entity_poly.pdbx_strand_id
1 'polypeptide(L)'
;MDLNGEEWRAKEWGHARVRLSSRLDGVAKWIVPGTSVGDVGAASGLVGLCVAVRSLTRRYATGPQVLVVSSSEWGDAGAVLLEGEV
;
A
#
# COMPACT_ATOMS: atom_id res chain seq x y z
N MET A 1 -1.17 1.84 -0.18
CA MET A 1 -0.37 2.15 -1.38
C MET A 1 -0.26 3.66 -1.53
N ASP A 2 0.90 4.14 -1.98
CA ASP A 2 1.23 5.55 -2.22
C ASP A 2 0.79 6.07 -3.61
N LEU A 3 -0.43 5.76 -4.03
CA LEU A 3 -1.02 6.44 -5.20
C LEU A 3 -1.36 7.88 -4.82
N ASN A 4 -0.86 8.84 -5.59
CA ASN A 4 -1.03 10.29 -5.38
C ASN A 4 -1.77 10.99 -6.55
N GLY A 5 -2.24 10.24 -7.55
CA GLY A 5 -2.90 10.78 -8.74
C GLY A 5 -2.03 10.76 -10.01
N GLU A 6 -0.73 10.50 -9.87
CA GLU A 6 0.18 10.35 -11.00
C GLU A 6 -0.11 9.09 -11.81
N GLU A 7 -0.23 9.24 -13.13
CA GLU A 7 -0.57 8.14 -14.04
C GLU A 7 0.50 7.05 -14.03
N TRP A 8 1.78 7.44 -13.92
CA TRP A 8 2.90 6.49 -13.94
C TRP A 8 2.89 5.54 -12.72
N ARG A 9 2.54 6.03 -11.52
CA ARG A 9 2.38 5.21 -10.31
C ARG A 9 1.22 4.21 -10.47
N ALA A 10 0.13 4.65 -11.09
CA ALA A 10 -1.01 3.78 -11.37
C ALA A 10 -0.65 2.67 -12.40
N LYS A 11 0.12 3.00 -13.44
CA LYS A 11 0.63 2.04 -14.43
C LYS A 11 1.59 1.04 -13.82
N GLU A 12 2.57 1.51 -13.05
CA GLU A 12 3.53 0.66 -12.34
C GLU A 12 2.82 -0.37 -11.45
N TRP A 13 1.85 0.11 -10.67
CA TRP A 13 1.01 -0.75 -9.85
C TRP A 13 0.18 -1.75 -10.66
N GLY A 14 -0.45 -1.29 -11.74
CA GLY A 14 -1.22 -2.14 -12.64
C GLY A 14 -0.38 -3.30 -13.17
N HIS A 15 0.86 -3.03 -13.58
CA HIS A 15 1.80 -4.07 -14.01
C HIS A 15 2.20 -5.01 -12.87
N ALA A 16 2.51 -4.48 -11.69
CA ALA A 16 2.84 -5.29 -10.52
C ALA A 16 1.69 -6.27 -10.18
N ARG A 17 0.43 -5.81 -10.26
CA ARG A 17 -0.75 -6.64 -10.01
C ARG A 17 -0.89 -7.80 -11.00
N VAL A 18 -0.70 -7.56 -12.29
CA VAL A 18 -0.79 -8.62 -13.30
C VAL A 18 0.31 -9.67 -13.07
N ARG A 19 1.53 -9.23 -12.76
CA ARG A 19 2.67 -10.14 -12.51
C ARG A 19 2.57 -10.90 -11.19
N LEU A 20 1.85 -10.35 -10.22
CA LEU A 20 1.68 -10.92 -8.88
C LEU A 20 0.27 -11.43 -8.62
N SER A 21 -0.54 -11.65 -9.66
CA SER A 21 -1.94 -12.08 -9.53
C SER A 21 -2.09 -13.29 -8.62
N SER A 22 -1.28 -14.33 -8.81
CA SER A 22 -1.31 -15.53 -7.95
C SER A 22 -1.08 -15.29 -6.45
N ARG A 23 -0.55 -14.12 -6.06
CA ARG A 23 -0.32 -13.72 -4.66
C ARG A 23 -1.25 -12.60 -4.18
N LEU A 24 -1.73 -11.76 -5.10
CA LEU A 24 -2.57 -10.60 -4.80
C LEU A 24 -4.06 -10.84 -5.11
N ASP A 25 -4.37 -11.94 -5.80
CA ASP A 25 -5.74 -12.40 -6.01
C ASP A 25 -6.33 -12.80 -4.65
N GLY A 26 -7.43 -12.15 -4.27
CA GLY A 26 -8.04 -12.27 -2.94
C GLY A 26 -7.69 -11.14 -1.96
N VAL A 27 -6.85 -10.16 -2.35
CA VAL A 27 -6.71 -8.93 -1.55
C VAL A 27 -8.04 -8.19 -1.53
N ALA A 28 -8.67 -8.19 -0.35
CA ALA A 28 -10.05 -7.73 -0.19
C ALA A 28 -10.21 -6.21 -0.21
N LYS A 29 -9.17 -5.43 0.11
CA LYS A 29 -9.27 -3.98 0.23
C LYS A 29 -7.97 -3.25 -0.08
N TRP A 30 -8.05 -2.27 -0.98
CA TRP A 30 -6.97 -1.32 -1.27
C TRP A 30 -7.18 -0.04 -0.47
N ILE A 31 -6.14 0.43 0.19
CA ILE A 31 -6.12 1.71 0.89
C ILE A 31 -5.10 2.63 0.23
N VAL A 32 -5.56 3.84 -0.11
CA VAL A 32 -4.75 4.89 -0.73
C VAL A 32 -4.76 6.10 0.20
N PRO A 33 -3.81 6.22 1.14
CA PRO A 33 -3.80 7.33 2.11
C PRO A 33 -3.75 8.71 1.45
N GLY A 34 -3.18 8.82 0.25
CA GLY A 34 -3.10 10.06 -0.51
C GLY A 34 -4.46 10.70 -0.81
N THR A 35 -5.55 9.94 -0.81
CA THR A 35 -6.92 10.51 -0.95
C THR A 35 -7.37 11.32 0.27
N SER A 36 -6.72 11.14 1.43
CA SER A 36 -7.05 11.83 2.68
C SER A 36 -6.01 12.88 3.08
N VAL A 37 -4.73 12.64 2.81
CA VAL A 37 -3.63 13.52 3.26
C VAL A 37 -2.87 14.20 2.11
N GLY A 38 -3.25 13.95 0.86
CA GLY A 38 -2.54 14.44 -0.31
C GLY A 38 -1.20 13.73 -0.53
N ASP A 39 -0.33 14.35 -1.33
CA ASP A 39 1.03 13.88 -1.55
C ASP A 39 1.94 14.32 -0.39
N VAL A 40 2.56 13.34 0.27
CA VAL A 40 3.45 13.53 1.42
C VAL A 40 4.91 13.17 1.08
N GLY A 41 5.22 12.95 -0.20
CA GLY A 41 6.57 12.65 -0.69
C GLY A 41 7.21 11.46 0.00
N ALA A 42 8.45 11.64 0.49
CA ALA A 42 9.24 10.59 1.15
C ALA A 42 8.57 9.97 2.38
N ALA A 43 7.58 10.66 2.99
CA ALA A 43 6.84 10.12 4.12
C ALA A 43 5.71 9.13 3.72
N SER A 44 5.43 8.95 2.43
CA SER A 44 4.30 8.14 1.94
C SER A 44 4.33 6.70 2.45
N GLY A 45 5.52 6.08 2.48
CA GLY A 45 5.73 4.74 3.05
C GLY A 45 5.42 4.68 4.55
N LEU A 46 5.89 5.67 5.32
CA LEU A 46 5.63 5.75 6.77
C LEU A 46 4.16 6.05 7.09
N VAL A 47 3.51 6.92 6.30
CA VAL A 47 2.06 7.15 6.41
C VAL A 47 1.30 5.84 6.14
N GLY A 48 1.70 5.10 5.10
CA GLY A 48 1.17 3.77 4.82
C GLY A 48 1.33 2.81 5.99
N LEU A 49 2.50 2.81 6.65
CA LEU A 49 2.80 2.00 7.83
C LEU A 49 1.90 2.36 9.02
N CYS A 50 1.74 3.65 9.33
CA CYS A 50 0.86 4.12 10.38
C CYS A 50 -0.60 3.68 10.14
N VAL A 51 -1.08 3.81 8.90
CA VAL A 51 -2.42 3.35 8.50
C VAL A 51 -2.55 1.84 8.65
N ALA A 52 -1.55 1.06 8.23
CA ALA A 52 -1.54 -0.39 8.35
C ALA A 52 -1.58 -0.85 9.81
N VAL A 53 -0.66 -0.36 10.65
CA VAL A 53 -0.63 -0.65 12.10
C VAL A 53 -1.95 -0.26 12.76
N ARG A 54 -2.50 0.92 12.42
CA ARG A 54 -3.79 1.35 12.97
C ARG A 54 -4.93 0.43 12.56
N SER A 55 -4.93 -0.04 11.30
CA SER A 55 -5.96 -0.93 10.79
C SER A 55 -5.92 -2.31 11.46
N LEU A 56 -4.73 -2.84 11.76
CA LEU A 56 -4.55 -4.10 12.49
C LEU A 56 -4.98 -3.94 13.96
N THR A 57 -4.41 -2.95 14.66
CA THR A 57 -4.68 -2.71 16.09
C THR A 57 -6.15 -2.40 16.40
N ARG A 58 -6.87 -1.77 15.46
CA ARG A 58 -8.30 -1.45 15.59
C ARG A 58 -9.23 -2.45 14.90
N ARG A 59 -8.69 -3.52 14.31
CA ARG A 59 -9.44 -4.57 13.60
C ARG A 59 -10.29 -4.03 12.43
N TYR A 60 -9.77 -3.03 11.73
CA TYR A 60 -10.32 -2.52 10.46
C TYR A 60 -9.73 -3.24 9.25
N ALA A 61 -8.59 -3.90 9.42
CA ALA A 61 -7.98 -4.74 8.41
C ALA A 61 -8.91 -5.92 8.08
N THR A 62 -9.01 -6.27 6.81
CA THR A 62 -9.87 -7.38 6.33
C THR A 62 -9.25 -8.76 6.59
N GLY A 63 -7.99 -8.80 7.03
CA GLY A 63 -7.27 -10.01 7.38
C GLY A 63 -6.13 -9.71 8.36
N PRO A 64 -5.36 -10.73 8.77
CA PRO A 64 -4.28 -10.59 9.74
C PRO A 64 -3.04 -9.93 9.16
N GLN A 65 -2.97 -9.78 7.84
CA GLN A 65 -1.81 -9.22 7.14
C GLN A 65 -2.17 -7.96 6.37
N VAL A 66 -1.29 -6.98 6.38
CA VAL A 66 -1.39 -5.76 5.57
C VAL A 66 -0.08 -5.52 4.83
N LEU A 67 -0.18 -5.41 3.51
CA LEU A 67 0.95 -5.07 2.65
C LEU A 67 0.98 -3.57 2.38
N VAL A 68 2.08 -2.93 2.76
CA VAL A 68 2.40 -1.54 2.39
C VAL A 68 3.39 -1.58 1.24
N VAL A 69 3.10 -0.85 0.16
CA VAL A 69 3.99 -0.69 -1.00
C VAL A 69 4.19 0.80 -1.27
N SER A 70 5.40 1.14 -1.70
CA SER A 70 5.78 2.48 -2.13
C SER A 70 6.74 2.42 -3.31
N SER A 71 6.66 3.42 -4.20
CA SER A 71 7.63 3.61 -5.29
C SER A 71 8.12 5.05 -5.40
N SER A 72 9.31 5.22 -5.98
CA SER A 72 9.94 6.51 -6.28
C SER A 72 9.88 6.79 -7.79
N GLU A 73 9.94 8.06 -8.16
CA GLU A 73 10.06 8.50 -9.56
C GLU A 73 11.36 8.03 -10.24
N TRP A 74 12.33 7.61 -9.44
CA TRP A 74 13.63 7.08 -9.89
C TRP A 74 13.60 5.56 -10.12
N GLY A 75 12.43 4.93 -9.94
CA GLY A 75 12.22 3.50 -10.15
C GLY A 75 12.55 2.63 -8.94
N ASP A 76 12.81 3.21 -7.77
CA ASP A 76 12.94 2.46 -6.53
C ASP A 76 11.57 1.98 -6.08
N ALA A 77 11.48 0.74 -5.59
CA ALA A 77 10.27 0.19 -5.00
C ALA A 77 10.59 -0.44 -3.65
N GLY A 78 9.72 -0.18 -2.67
CA GLY A 78 9.79 -0.74 -1.33
C GLY A 78 8.47 -1.37 -0.93
N ALA A 79 8.55 -2.47 -0.17
CA ALA A 79 7.37 -3.13 0.38
C ALA A 79 7.62 -3.63 1.80
N VAL A 80 6.59 -3.54 2.65
CA VAL A 80 6.58 -4.07 4.02
C VAL A 80 5.29 -4.85 4.24
N LEU A 81 5.41 -6.11 4.64
CA LEU A 81 4.28 -6.91 5.11
C LEU A 81 4.23 -6.82 6.64
N LEU A 82 3.09 -6.38 7.16
CA LEU A 82 2.80 -6.37 8.59
C LEU A 82 1.81 -7.48 8.92
N GLU A 83 2.03 -8.16 10.03
CA GLU A 83 1.12 -9.16 10.58
C GLU A 83 0.62 -8.67 11.94
N GLY A 84 -0.70 -8.73 12.15
CA GLY A 84 -1.31 -8.48 13.45
C GLY A 84 -1.35 -9.76 14.28
N GLU A 85 -1.13 -9.62 15.58
CA GLU A 85 -1.44 -10.70 16.53
C GLU A 85 -2.96 -10.93 16.59
N VAL A 86 -3.37 -12.20 16.59
CA VAL A 86 -4.79 -12.64 16.60
C VAL A 86 -5.37 -12.58 18.00
#